data_AF-X0WSQ0-F1
#
_entry.id   AF-X0WSQ0-F1
#
_cell.length_a   1.000
_cell.length_b   1.000
_cell.length_c   1.000
_cell.angle_alpha   90.00
_cell.angle_beta   90.00
_cell.angle_gamma   90.00
#
_symmetry.space_group_name_H-M   'P 1'
#
loop_
_entity.id
_entity.type
_entity.pdbx_description
1 polymer ?
#
loop_
_entity_poly.entity_id
_entity_poly.type
_entity_poly.pdbx_seq_one_letter_code
_entity_poly.pdbx_strand_id
1 'polypeptide(L)'
;GPDEHSKLSGVNLVKRKVRGWVCMGGKFPEGREANLINDGPAAAHAIANWPTPIIFSGWEIGQEIMTGAGLRKAPEGTPVRRAYELYNGLNNRQSWDQTAVLYAVRGLDGGLADYWDLNTEGYLHVNEDGSNEWRTSPDKDHAYLIRKMDPKKIAEVIEELMLRQR
;
A
#
# COMPACT_ATOMS: atom_id res chain seq x y z
N GLY A 1 24.92 7.16 9.30
CA GLY A 1 25.17 7.56 10.70
C GLY A 1 24.26 8.73 11.05
N PRO A 2 24.49 9.45 12.15
CA PRO A 2 23.94 10.80 12.35
C PRO A 2 24.47 11.78 11.29
N ASP A 3 23.84 12.94 11.18
CA ASP A 3 24.24 14.05 10.29
C ASP A 3 24.13 15.40 11.02
N GLU A 4 24.30 16.50 10.29
CA GLU A 4 24.22 17.86 10.84
C GLU A 4 22.83 18.26 11.35
N HIS A 5 21.77 17.55 10.93
CA HIS A 5 20.38 17.82 11.32
C HIS A 5 19.90 16.92 12.45
N SER A 6 20.50 15.73 12.62
CA SER A 6 20.08 14.75 13.61
C SER A 6 21.24 13.98 14.23
N LYS A 7 21.26 13.94 15.57
CA LYS A 7 22.15 13.08 16.36
C LYS A 7 21.79 11.59 16.30
N LEU A 8 20.64 11.22 15.73
CA LEU A 8 20.21 9.83 15.56
C LEU A 8 20.70 9.28 14.21
N SER A 9 21.06 7.99 14.18
CA SER A 9 21.20 7.26 12.91
C SER A 9 19.87 7.24 12.14
N GLY A 10 19.91 7.02 10.82
CA GLY A 10 18.70 6.91 10.00
C GLY A 10 17.68 5.91 10.55
N VAL A 11 18.13 4.71 10.94
CA VAL A 11 17.27 3.68 11.56
C VAL A 11 16.64 4.18 12.87
N ASN A 12 17.41 4.83 13.74
CA ASN A 12 16.88 5.36 15.00
C ASN A 12 15.93 6.54 14.77
N LEU A 13 16.14 7.33 13.72
CA LEU A 13 15.22 8.38 13.33
C LEU A 13 13.89 7.80 12.83
N VAL A 14 13.92 6.77 11.99
CA VAL A 14 12.73 6.04 11.53
C VAL A 14 11.96 5.48 12.71
N LYS A 15 12.63 4.72 13.62
CA LYS A 15 12.00 4.19 14.85
C LYS A 15 11.30 5.27 15.67
N ARG A 16 11.85 6.48 15.70
CA ARG A 16 11.31 7.60 16.49
C ARG A 16 10.16 8.33 15.80
N LYS A 17 10.13 8.37 14.46
CA LYS A 17 9.29 9.31 13.70
C LYS A 17 8.28 8.65 12.77
N VAL A 18 8.48 7.37 12.45
CA VAL A 18 7.59 6.61 11.59
C VAL A 18 6.77 5.67 12.46
N ARG A 19 5.45 5.83 12.43
CA ARG A 19 4.52 4.95 13.14
C ARG A 19 4.47 3.55 12.52
N GLY A 20 4.52 3.48 11.19
CA GLY A 20 4.47 2.26 10.42
C GLY A 20 4.60 2.56 8.93
N TRP A 21 4.93 1.54 8.15
CA TRP A 21 4.99 1.59 6.70
C TRP A 21 3.81 0.83 6.11
N VAL A 22 2.93 1.54 5.39
CA VAL A 22 1.92 0.86 4.56
C VAL A 22 2.49 0.71 3.15
N CYS A 23 2.68 -0.52 2.72
CA CYS A 23 3.34 -0.88 1.48
C CYS A 23 2.31 -1.45 0.49
N MET A 24 2.12 -0.79 -0.66
CA MET A 24 1.56 -1.48 -1.81
C MET A 24 2.67 -2.35 -2.39
N GLY A 25 2.56 -3.65 -2.22
CA GLY A 25 3.58 -4.56 -2.70
C GLY A 25 3.34 -5.99 -2.29
N GLY A 26 3.86 -6.88 -3.12
CA GLY A 26 3.74 -8.32 -2.93
C GLY A 26 2.37 -8.87 -3.32
N LYS A 27 2.31 -10.20 -3.36
CA LYS A 27 1.10 -10.98 -3.61
C LYS A 27 0.99 -12.05 -2.54
N PHE A 28 -0.14 -12.13 -1.84
CA PHE A 28 -0.26 -12.99 -0.68
C PHE A 28 -1.13 -14.23 -0.98
N PRO A 29 -0.77 -15.41 -0.43
CA PRO A 29 0.38 -15.66 0.45
C PRO A 29 1.73 -15.75 -0.29
N GLU A 30 1.74 -15.94 -1.60
CA GLU A 30 2.97 -16.01 -2.40
C GLU A 30 2.78 -15.41 -3.79
N GLY A 31 3.87 -14.96 -4.39
CA GLY A 31 3.87 -14.60 -5.79
C GLY A 31 4.94 -13.62 -6.23
N ARG A 32 4.59 -12.87 -7.26
CA ARG A 32 5.44 -11.95 -8.01
C ARG A 32 4.62 -10.70 -8.30
N GLU A 33 5.06 -9.56 -7.78
CA GLU A 33 4.40 -8.25 -7.93
C GLU A 33 5.45 -7.19 -8.31
N ALA A 34 5.07 -6.23 -9.14
CA ALA A 34 5.99 -5.32 -9.83
C ALA A 34 6.83 -4.45 -8.87
N ASN A 35 6.27 -3.95 -7.76
CA ASN A 35 7.01 -3.13 -6.81
C ASN A 35 8.12 -3.92 -6.09
N LEU A 36 7.97 -5.25 -5.96
CA LEU A 36 9.03 -6.10 -5.41
C LEU A 36 10.01 -6.60 -6.48
N ILE A 37 9.56 -6.89 -7.70
CA ILE A 37 10.41 -7.45 -8.77
C ILE A 37 11.32 -6.40 -9.38
N ASN A 38 10.86 -5.16 -9.51
CA ASN A 38 11.60 -4.12 -10.24
C ASN A 38 13.00 -3.87 -9.66
N ASP A 39 13.14 -3.97 -8.33
CA ASP A 39 14.42 -4.03 -7.63
C ASP A 39 14.33 -5.01 -6.46
N GLY A 40 14.40 -6.31 -6.80
CA GLY A 40 14.31 -7.42 -5.83
C GLY A 40 15.28 -7.31 -4.66
N PRO A 41 16.59 -7.07 -4.88
CA PRO A 41 17.55 -6.92 -3.80
C PRO A 41 17.23 -5.74 -2.88
N ALA A 42 16.82 -4.58 -3.43
CA ALA A 42 16.43 -3.45 -2.60
C ALA A 42 15.15 -3.71 -1.81
N ALA A 43 14.14 -4.33 -2.44
CA ALA A 43 12.89 -4.70 -1.77
C ALA A 43 13.13 -5.69 -0.63
N ALA A 44 13.91 -6.75 -0.88
CA ALA A 44 14.30 -7.73 0.13
C ALA A 44 15.06 -7.09 1.29
N HIS A 45 16.03 -6.21 0.99
CA HIS A 45 16.78 -5.50 2.02
C HIS A 45 15.88 -4.57 2.85
N ALA A 46 15.06 -3.74 2.20
CA ALA A 46 14.19 -2.78 2.87
C ALA A 46 13.17 -3.48 3.78
N ILE A 47 12.46 -4.48 3.27
CA ILE A 47 11.43 -5.22 4.02
C ILE A 47 12.06 -6.02 5.16
N ALA A 48 13.22 -6.66 4.94
CA ALA A 48 13.85 -7.45 5.99
C ALA A 48 14.40 -6.61 7.15
N ASN A 49 14.78 -5.35 6.89
CA ASN A 49 15.48 -4.48 7.84
C ASN A 49 14.66 -3.26 8.31
N TRP A 50 13.41 -3.11 7.87
CA TRP A 50 12.58 -1.99 8.29
C TRP A 50 12.31 -2.06 9.80
N PRO A 51 12.48 -0.95 10.54
CA PRO A 51 12.57 -1.03 12.00
C PRO A 51 11.26 -0.75 12.76
N THR A 52 10.14 -0.59 12.05
CA THR A 52 8.80 -0.34 12.62
C THR A 52 7.80 -1.29 11.94
N PRO A 53 6.52 -1.33 12.35
CA PRO A 53 5.56 -2.20 11.70
C PRO A 53 5.40 -1.92 10.19
N ILE A 54 5.19 -2.99 9.41
CA ILE A 54 4.84 -2.92 7.98
C ILE A 54 3.45 -3.52 7.78
N ILE A 55 2.58 -2.83 7.04
CA ILE A 55 1.29 -3.34 6.62
C ILE A 55 1.26 -3.39 5.09
N PHE A 56 1.08 -4.58 4.52
CA PHE A 56 1.06 -4.78 3.08
C PHE A 56 -0.36 -4.74 2.53
N SER A 57 -0.56 -3.90 1.52
CA SER A 57 -1.70 -3.96 0.62
C SER A 57 -1.29 -4.75 -0.61
N GLY A 58 -1.60 -6.05 -0.60
CA GLY A 58 -1.21 -6.98 -1.65
C GLY A 58 -1.85 -6.69 -3.01
N TRP A 59 -1.27 -7.26 -4.07
CA TRP A 59 -1.75 -7.17 -5.44
C TRP A 59 -3.24 -7.53 -5.57
N GLU A 60 -3.65 -8.62 -4.92
CA GLU A 60 -5.02 -9.15 -4.94
C GLU A 60 -6.06 -8.18 -4.37
N ILE A 61 -5.66 -7.28 -3.47
CA ILE A 61 -6.55 -6.29 -2.88
C ILE A 61 -6.90 -5.22 -3.91
N GLY A 62 -5.90 -4.55 -4.49
CA GLY A 62 -6.12 -3.49 -5.45
C GLY A 62 -6.62 -3.96 -6.82
N GLN A 63 -6.36 -5.24 -7.15
CA GLN A 63 -6.71 -5.83 -8.45
C GLN A 63 -8.21 -5.80 -8.74
N GLU A 64 -9.05 -5.95 -7.72
CA GLU A 64 -10.51 -6.00 -7.89
C GLU A 64 -11.20 -4.65 -7.67
N ILE A 65 -10.49 -3.66 -7.12
CA ILE A 65 -11.03 -2.34 -6.80
C ILE A 65 -10.77 -1.42 -8.00
N MET A 66 -11.78 -1.21 -8.83
CA MET A 66 -11.67 -0.46 -10.09
C MET A 66 -12.19 0.97 -9.95
N THR A 67 -11.33 1.97 -10.11
CA THR A 67 -11.68 3.40 -9.99
C THR A 67 -11.11 4.25 -11.12
N GLY A 68 -11.65 5.46 -11.31
CA GLY A 68 -11.08 6.48 -12.19
C GLY A 68 -12.02 6.95 -13.28
N ALA A 69 -12.96 6.12 -13.74
CA ALA A 69 -13.94 6.54 -14.74
C ALA A 69 -14.89 7.62 -14.21
N GLY A 70 -15.15 7.66 -12.89
CA GLY A 70 -15.97 8.70 -12.27
C GLY A 70 -15.39 10.10 -12.42
N LEU A 71 -14.07 10.26 -12.63
CA LEU A 71 -13.42 11.55 -12.86
C LEU A 71 -13.94 12.31 -14.08
N ARG A 72 -14.67 11.65 -14.99
CA ARG A 72 -15.43 12.33 -16.06
C ARG A 72 -16.45 13.34 -15.52
N LYS A 73 -16.92 13.15 -14.28
CA LYS A 73 -17.84 14.06 -13.58
C LYS A 73 -17.13 15.25 -12.92
N ALA A 74 -15.82 15.17 -12.69
CA ALA A 74 -15.07 16.28 -12.10
C ALA A 74 -14.92 17.45 -13.11
N PRO A 75 -14.83 18.71 -12.67
CA PRO A 75 -14.52 19.82 -13.56
C PRO A 75 -13.22 19.61 -14.35
N GLU A 76 -13.21 20.10 -15.59
CA GLU A 76 -12.00 20.11 -16.41
C GLU A 76 -10.87 20.93 -15.77
N GLY A 77 -9.62 20.52 -16.04
CA GLY A 77 -8.44 21.16 -15.48
C GLY A 77 -8.11 20.81 -14.02
N THR A 78 -8.97 20.04 -13.33
CA THR A 78 -8.65 19.58 -11.97
C THR A 78 -7.47 18.61 -12.00
N PRO A 79 -6.49 18.69 -11.07
CA PRO A 79 -5.25 17.92 -11.18
C PRO A 79 -5.46 16.40 -11.29
N VAL A 80 -6.39 15.85 -10.50
CA VAL A 80 -6.67 14.40 -10.49
C VAL A 80 -7.30 13.95 -11.81
N ARG A 81 -8.32 14.68 -12.31
CA ARG A 81 -8.91 14.40 -13.62
C ARG A 81 -7.85 14.50 -14.72
N ARG A 82 -7.06 15.58 -14.73
CA ARG A 82 -6.06 15.80 -15.77
C ARG A 82 -4.99 14.70 -15.77
N ALA A 83 -4.57 14.23 -14.60
CA ALA A 83 -3.62 13.11 -14.49
C ALA A 83 -4.18 11.83 -15.12
N TYR A 84 -5.42 11.44 -14.81
CA TYR A 84 -6.05 10.24 -15.37
C TYR A 84 -6.38 10.38 -16.86
N GLU A 85 -6.75 11.58 -17.31
CA GLU A 85 -6.98 11.86 -18.72
C GLU A 85 -5.71 11.61 -19.54
N LEU A 86 -4.57 12.14 -19.08
CA LEU A 86 -3.27 11.92 -19.72
C LEU A 86 -2.78 10.48 -19.61
N TYR A 87 -3.04 9.83 -18.47
CA TYR A 87 -2.54 8.49 -18.19
C TYR A 87 -3.30 7.39 -18.97
N ASN A 88 -4.63 7.38 -18.89
CA ASN A 88 -5.44 6.28 -19.43
C ASN A 88 -6.78 6.71 -20.07
N GLY A 89 -6.96 8.01 -20.32
CA GLY A 89 -8.17 8.54 -20.95
C GLY A 89 -9.41 8.51 -20.05
N LEU A 90 -9.25 8.64 -18.73
CA LEU A 90 -10.35 8.59 -17.74
C LEU A 90 -11.09 7.25 -17.74
N ASN A 91 -10.35 6.14 -17.86
CA ASN A 91 -10.89 4.79 -17.74
C ASN A 91 -10.64 4.23 -16.33
N ASN A 92 -11.43 3.24 -15.95
CA ASN A 92 -11.19 2.52 -14.71
C ASN A 92 -9.83 1.81 -14.72
N ARG A 93 -9.17 1.83 -13.56
CA ARG A 93 -7.92 1.13 -13.28
C ARG A 93 -7.99 0.53 -11.88
N GLN A 94 -7.23 -0.52 -11.69
CA GLN A 94 -6.97 -1.13 -10.39
C GLN A 94 -6.44 -0.10 -9.41
N SER A 95 -6.94 -0.17 -8.19
CA SER A 95 -6.69 0.80 -7.13
C SER A 95 -5.65 0.27 -6.14
N TRP A 96 -4.51 -0.21 -6.62
CA TRP A 96 -3.45 -0.75 -5.77
C TRP A 96 -2.90 0.29 -4.80
N ASP A 97 -2.31 1.36 -5.32
CA ASP A 97 -1.71 2.40 -4.48
C ASP A 97 -2.76 3.19 -3.71
N GLN A 98 -3.93 3.43 -4.31
CA GLN A 98 -5.05 4.12 -3.66
C GLN A 98 -5.54 3.34 -2.44
N THR A 99 -5.55 2.00 -2.48
CA THR A 99 -5.92 1.18 -1.32
C THR A 99 -4.88 1.28 -0.21
N ALA A 100 -3.58 1.21 -0.56
CA ALA A 100 -2.51 1.41 0.43
C ALA A 100 -2.59 2.80 1.08
N VAL A 101 -2.85 3.86 0.30
CA VAL A 101 -3.03 5.23 0.82
C VAL A 101 -4.27 5.33 1.70
N LEU A 102 -5.39 4.74 1.30
CA LEU A 102 -6.62 4.72 2.09
C LEU A 102 -6.38 4.08 3.46
N TYR A 103 -5.70 2.93 3.49
CA TYR A 103 -5.34 2.26 4.74
C TYR A 103 -4.34 3.06 5.58
N ALA A 104 -3.32 3.65 4.96
CA ALA A 104 -2.33 4.48 5.66
C ALA A 104 -2.95 5.66 6.39
N VAL A 105 -3.98 6.29 5.80
CA VAL A 105 -4.61 7.49 6.36
C VAL A 105 -5.71 7.15 7.37
N ARG A 106 -6.47 6.07 7.15
CA ARG A 106 -7.70 5.79 7.92
C ARG A 106 -7.73 4.43 8.62
N GLY A 107 -6.83 3.52 8.26
CA GLY A 107 -6.81 2.15 8.74
C GLY A 107 -5.91 1.91 9.95
N LEU A 108 -4.84 2.69 10.14
CA LEU A 108 -3.84 2.44 11.20
C LEU A 108 -4.40 2.45 12.63
N ASP A 109 -5.49 3.19 12.88
CA ASP A 109 -6.19 3.26 14.16
C ASP A 109 -7.43 2.34 14.21
N GLY A 110 -7.55 1.37 13.29
CA GLY A 110 -8.68 0.45 13.20
C GLY A 110 -9.92 1.02 12.50
N GLY A 111 -9.86 2.25 11.98
CA GLY A 111 -10.99 2.93 11.34
C GLY A 111 -11.54 2.26 10.07
N LEU A 112 -10.86 1.22 9.55
CA LEU A 112 -11.27 0.44 8.38
C LEU A 112 -11.38 -1.07 8.68
N ALA A 113 -11.64 -1.46 9.93
CA ALA A 113 -11.81 -2.87 10.34
C ALA A 113 -13.03 -3.57 9.68
N ASP A 114 -13.99 -2.81 9.16
CA ASP A 114 -15.10 -3.34 8.35
C ASP A 114 -14.70 -3.56 6.88
N TYR A 115 -13.56 -3.01 6.43
CA TYR A 115 -13.10 -3.07 5.05
C TYR A 115 -12.17 -4.26 4.83
N TRP A 116 -11.26 -4.47 5.78
CA TRP A 116 -10.26 -5.53 5.73
C TRP A 116 -10.05 -6.14 7.11
N ASP A 117 -9.81 -7.45 7.11
CA ASP A 117 -9.14 -8.12 8.21
C ASP A 117 -7.62 -8.03 8.01
N LEU A 118 -6.84 -8.40 9.03
CA LEU A 118 -5.38 -8.47 8.96
C LEU A 118 -4.92 -9.89 9.27
N ASN A 119 -3.97 -10.41 8.50
CA ASN A 119 -3.08 -11.44 9.02
C ASN A 119 -1.87 -10.76 9.65
N THR A 120 -1.66 -10.98 10.95
CA THR A 120 -0.57 -10.41 11.74
C THR A 120 0.42 -11.46 12.23
N GLU A 121 0.25 -12.73 11.86
CA GLU A 121 1.12 -13.81 12.30
C GLU A 121 2.10 -14.19 11.18
N GLY A 122 3.38 -13.89 11.39
CA GLY A 122 4.46 -14.20 10.47
C GLY A 122 5.06 -12.95 9.83
N TYR A 123 5.59 -13.13 8.62
CA TYR A 123 6.23 -12.07 7.88
C TYR A 123 6.30 -12.34 6.38
N LEU A 124 6.37 -11.25 5.62
CA LEU A 124 6.73 -11.29 4.20
C LEU A 124 8.22 -11.56 4.03
N HIS A 125 8.57 -12.73 3.49
CA HIS A 125 9.89 -13.00 2.95
C HIS A 125 9.93 -12.62 1.47
N VAL A 126 11.00 -11.94 1.05
CA VAL A 126 11.22 -11.55 -0.34
C VAL A 126 12.57 -12.11 -0.76
N ASN A 127 12.58 -12.86 -1.86
CA ASN A 127 13.79 -13.40 -2.47
C ASN A 127 14.52 -12.30 -3.26
N GLU A 128 15.80 -12.52 -3.58
CA GLU A 128 16.60 -11.55 -4.35
C GLU A 128 16.02 -11.24 -5.74
N ASP A 129 15.22 -12.14 -6.30
CA ASP A 129 14.53 -11.95 -7.59
C ASP A 129 13.17 -11.21 -7.48
N GLY A 130 12.83 -10.76 -6.27
CA GLY A 130 11.61 -10.04 -5.94
C GLY A 130 10.35 -10.91 -5.80
N SER A 131 10.45 -12.23 -5.97
CA SER A 131 9.35 -13.12 -5.56
C SER A 131 9.18 -13.09 -4.04
N ASN A 132 7.95 -13.24 -3.57
CA ASN A 132 7.63 -13.18 -2.15
C ASN A 132 6.84 -14.40 -1.69
N GLU A 133 6.97 -14.72 -0.40
CA GLU A 133 6.16 -15.70 0.32
C GLU A 133 5.90 -15.22 1.75
N TRP A 134 4.71 -15.51 2.27
CA TRP A 134 4.38 -15.28 3.67
C TRP A 134 4.84 -16.49 4.49
N ARG A 135 5.74 -16.25 5.45
CA ARG A 135 6.24 -17.28 6.36
C ARG A 135 5.69 -17.02 7.76
N THR A 136 5.16 -18.05 8.42
CA THR A 136 4.54 -17.93 9.74
C THR A 136 5.54 -17.89 10.90
N SER A 137 6.83 -18.14 10.65
CA SER A 137 7.88 -18.11 11.69
C SER A 137 9.23 -17.66 11.12
N PRO A 138 10.00 -16.82 11.84
CA PRO A 138 9.59 -16.16 13.09
C PRO A 138 8.48 -15.14 12.86
N ASP A 139 7.74 -14.80 13.90
CA ASP A 139 6.79 -13.70 13.85
C ASP A 139 7.55 -12.36 13.79
N LYS A 140 7.05 -11.40 13.02
CA LYS A 140 7.59 -10.03 12.91
C LYS A 140 6.45 -9.04 12.95
N ASP A 141 6.75 -7.75 13.11
CA ASP A 141 5.76 -6.66 13.03
C ASP A 141 5.30 -6.42 11.57
N HIS A 142 4.97 -7.48 10.83
CA HIS A 142 4.45 -7.44 9.48
C HIS A 142 2.98 -7.84 9.53
N ALA A 143 2.15 -7.23 8.71
CA ALA A 143 0.78 -7.66 8.49
C ALA A 143 0.41 -7.50 7.02
N TYR A 144 -0.57 -8.24 6.51
CA TYR A 144 -1.16 -7.97 5.20
C TYR A 144 -2.69 -7.91 5.27
N LEU A 145 -3.27 -7.07 4.40
CA LEU A 145 -4.71 -6.89 4.31
C LEU A 145 -5.39 -8.14 3.75
N ILE A 146 -6.49 -8.54 4.37
CA ILE A 146 -7.40 -9.56 3.85
C ILE A 146 -8.73 -8.90 3.52
N ARG A 147 -9.21 -9.07 2.29
CA ARG A 147 -10.48 -8.50 1.84
C ARG A 147 -11.64 -8.99 2.71
N LYS A 148 -12.42 -8.05 3.24
CA LYS A 148 -13.65 -8.30 4.01
C LYS A 148 -14.88 -7.65 3.36
N MET A 149 -14.77 -6.39 2.96
CA MET A 149 -15.82 -5.67 2.24
C MET A 149 -15.79 -5.95 0.73
N ASP A 150 -16.95 -5.83 0.08
CA ASP A 150 -17.08 -5.87 -1.38
C ASP A 150 -16.20 -4.79 -2.04
N PRO A 151 -15.29 -5.17 -2.99
CA PRO A 151 -14.42 -4.24 -3.70
C PRO A 151 -15.16 -3.07 -4.36
N LYS A 152 -16.40 -3.24 -4.80
CA LYS A 152 -17.18 -2.15 -5.42
C LYS A 152 -17.50 -1.04 -4.43
N LYS A 153 -17.84 -1.39 -3.18
CA LYS A 153 -18.11 -0.41 -2.12
C LYS A 153 -16.84 0.36 -1.75
N ILE A 154 -15.70 -0.33 -1.72
CA ILE A 154 -14.40 0.32 -1.49
C ILE A 154 -14.05 1.24 -2.67
N ALA A 155 -14.32 0.83 -3.90
CA ALA A 155 -14.11 1.64 -5.10
C ALA A 155 -14.95 2.92 -5.07
N GLU A 156 -16.21 2.85 -4.64
CA GLU A 156 -17.07 4.03 -4.45
C GLU A 156 -16.46 5.03 -3.47
N VAL A 157 -15.96 4.55 -2.32
CA VAL A 157 -15.29 5.39 -1.31
C VAL A 157 -14.03 6.04 -1.88
N ILE A 158 -13.17 5.29 -2.56
CA ILE A 158 -11.94 5.84 -3.15
C ILE A 158 -12.29 6.87 -4.23
N GLU A 159 -13.24 6.56 -5.11
CA GLU A 159 -13.62 7.45 -6.20
C GLU A 159 -14.28 8.75 -5.69
N GLU A 160 -15.09 8.67 -4.63
CA GLU A 160 -15.63 9.86 -3.95
C GLU A 160 -14.49 10.78 -3.45
N LEU A 161 -13.44 10.19 -2.87
CA LEU A 161 -12.26 10.95 -2.41
C LEU A 161 -11.47 11.55 -3.57
N MET A 162 -11.37 10.85 -4.69
CA MET A 162 -10.73 11.35 -5.91
C MET A 162 -11.50 12.53 -6.54
N LEU A 163 -12.83 12.57 -6.38
CA LEU A 163 -13.70 13.63 -6.87
C LEU A 163 -13.78 14.85 -5.95
N ARG A 164 -13.35 14.73 -4.69
CA ARG A 164 -13.52 15.78 -3.69
C ARG A 164 -12.71 17.03 -4.03
N GLN A 165 -13.42 18.14 -4.19
CA GLN A 165 -12.84 19.49 -4.31
C GLN A 165 -12.68 20.07 -2.90
N ARG A 166 -11.59 20.80 -2.64
CA ARG A 166 -11.42 21.57 -1.40
C ARG A 166 -12.07 22.94 -1.53
#